data_AF-A0AAW5KJJ2-F1
#
_entry.id   AF-A0AAW5KJJ2-F1
#
_cell.length_a   1.000
_cell.length_b   1.000
_cell.length_c   1.000
_cell.angle_alpha   90.00
_cell.angle_beta   90.00
_cell.angle_gamma   90.00
#
_symmetry.space_group_name_H-M   'P 1'
#
loop_
_entity.id
_entity.type
_entity.pdbx_description
1 polymer ?
#
loop_
_entity_poly.entity_id
_entity_poly.type
_entity_poly.pdbx_seq_one_letter_code
_entity_poly.pdbx_strand_id
1 'polypeptide(L)'
;NRFTTNKDKPSLLDLWCEQHNCIHKLIKPMTPHHNGKVERSHRKDNEYFYATHKFYDFEDFKRQLKRWNYQYNNIPTRSLDWKTPQSVYNDYVKFGEVYEFIYNK
;
A
#
# COMPACT_ATOMS: atom_id res chain seq x y z
N ASN A 1 21.83 -2.49 -5.74
CA ASN A 1 20.67 -2.07 -6.58
C ASN A 1 20.86 -2.61 -8.01
N ARG A 2 19.86 -3.28 -8.62
CA ARG A 2 20.00 -3.96 -9.93
C ARG A 2 20.16 -2.99 -11.11
N PHE A 3 19.74 -1.74 -10.93
CA PHE A 3 19.81 -0.69 -11.95
C PHE A 3 21.07 0.17 -11.86
N THR A 4 21.98 -0.13 -10.94
CA THR A 4 23.23 0.61 -10.74
C THR A 4 24.44 -0.28 -11.05
N THR A 5 25.47 0.31 -11.65
CA THR A 5 26.74 -0.36 -11.96
C THR A 5 27.51 -0.79 -10.71
N ASN A 6 27.36 -0.06 -9.59
CA ASN A 6 27.91 -0.45 -8.29
C ASN A 6 26.90 -1.33 -7.53
N LYS A 7 27.13 -2.63 -7.49
CA LYS A 7 26.28 -3.57 -6.73
C LYS A 7 26.56 -3.54 -5.22
N ASP A 8 27.79 -3.18 -4.84
CA ASP A 8 28.28 -3.26 -3.46
C ASP A 8 27.99 -2.01 -2.62
N LYS A 9 27.48 -0.94 -3.25
CA LYS A 9 27.11 0.30 -2.56
C LYS A 9 25.63 0.25 -2.17
N PRO A 10 25.27 0.53 -0.90
CA PRO A 10 23.88 0.65 -0.50
C PRO A 10 23.24 1.84 -1.25
N SER A 11 22.00 1.67 -1.68
CA SER A 11 21.23 2.77 -2.28
C SER A 11 20.79 3.76 -1.21
N LEU A 12 20.37 4.95 -1.64
CA LEU A 12 19.78 5.96 -0.73
C LEU A 12 18.58 5.40 0.05
N LEU A 13 17.79 4.52 -0.57
CA LEU A 13 16.68 3.85 0.10
C LEU A 13 17.17 2.83 1.13
N ASP A 14 18.22 2.06 0.82
CA ASP A 14 18.80 1.09 1.75
C ASP A 14 19.31 1.80 3.02
N LEU A 15 20.07 2.89 2.83
CA LEU A 15 20.56 3.73 3.94
C LEU A 15 19.43 4.32 4.77
N TRP A 16 18.38 4.82 4.10
CA TRP A 16 17.21 5.36 4.79
C TRP A 16 16.48 4.28 5.61
N CYS A 17 16.32 3.08 5.05
CA CYS A 17 15.71 1.95 5.75
C CYS A 17 16.52 1.52 6.97
N GLU A 18 17.85 1.46 6.86
CA GLU A 18 18.76 1.17 7.97
C GLU A 18 18.62 2.20 9.10
N GLN A 19 18.58 3.49 8.77
CA GLN A 19 18.38 4.57 9.74
C GLN A 19 17.04 4.49 10.49
N HIS A 20 16.00 3.91 9.86
CA HIS A 20 14.66 3.81 10.42
C HIS A 20 14.33 2.39 10.93
N ASN A 21 15.32 1.51 11.11
CA ASN A 21 15.13 0.12 11.54
C ASN A 21 14.13 -0.66 10.67
N CYS A 22 14.08 -0.36 9.38
CA CYS A 22 13.21 -1.01 8.41
C CYS A 22 14.00 -2.04 7.58
N ILE A 23 13.47 -3.26 7.46
CA ILE A 23 14.09 -4.30 6.64
C ILE A 23 13.66 -4.10 5.18
N HIS A 24 14.61 -3.75 4.31
CA HIS A 24 14.34 -3.65 2.88
C HIS A 24 14.37 -5.03 2.22
N LYS A 25 13.20 -5.64 2.03
CA LYS A 25 13.04 -6.95 1.38
C LYS A 25 12.81 -6.78 -0.13
N LEU A 26 13.77 -7.22 -0.94
CA LEU A 26 13.64 -7.24 -2.40
C LEU A 26 12.84 -8.47 -2.88
N ILE A 27 12.00 -8.27 -3.89
CA ILE A 27 11.31 -9.35 -4.60
C ILE A 27 12.28 -9.96 -5.62
N LYS A 28 12.22 -11.29 -5.77
CA LYS A 28 13.01 -12.01 -6.77
C LYS A 28 12.69 -11.50 -8.19
N PRO A 29 13.68 -11.32 -9.07
CA PRO A 29 13.44 -11.05 -10.48
C PRO A 29 12.47 -12.05 -11.12
N MET A 30 11.67 -11.56 -12.09
CA MET A 30 10.77 -12.38 -12.92
C MET A 30 9.67 -13.12 -12.13
N THR A 31 9.28 -12.61 -10.97
CA THR A 31 8.11 -13.12 -10.22
C THR A 31 7.00 -12.07 -10.15
N PRO A 32 6.26 -11.82 -11.25
CA PRO A 32 5.23 -10.78 -11.30
C PRO A 32 4.09 -11.01 -10.30
N HIS A 33 3.79 -12.27 -9.97
CA HIS A 33 2.73 -12.62 -9.01
C HIS A 33 2.94 -12.01 -7.62
N HIS A 34 4.20 -11.82 -7.18
CA HIS A 34 4.50 -11.18 -5.90
C HIS A 34 4.10 -9.69 -5.88
N ASN A 35 4.00 -9.05 -7.04
CA ASN A 35 3.60 -7.64 -7.17
C ASN A 35 2.09 -7.47 -7.35
N GLY A 36 1.32 -8.57 -7.43
CA GLY A 36 -0.10 -8.51 -7.77
C GLY A 36 -0.96 -7.71 -6.80
N LYS A 37 -0.58 -7.59 -5.52
CA LYS A 37 -1.29 -6.72 -4.55
C LYS A 37 -1.11 -5.24 -4.91
N VAL A 38 0.11 -4.83 -5.25
CA VAL A 38 0.44 -3.45 -5.65
C VAL A 38 -0.26 -3.10 -6.95
N GLU A 39 -0.15 -3.98 -7.95
CA GLU A 39 -0.79 -3.79 -9.26
C GLU A 39 -2.31 -3.68 -9.15
N ARG A 40 -2.95 -4.52 -8.32
CA ARG A 40 -4.39 -4.41 -8.06
C ARG A 40 -4.77 -3.10 -7.38
N SER A 41 -3.98 -2.62 -6.42
CA SER A 41 -4.20 -1.33 -5.76
C SER A 41 -4.12 -0.19 -6.78
N HIS A 42 -3.06 -0.13 -7.58
CA HIS A 42 -2.89 0.90 -8.60
C HIS A 42 -4.03 0.92 -9.61
N ARG A 43 -4.48 -0.27 -10.06
CA ARG A 43 -5.62 -0.37 -10.96
C ARG A 43 -6.90 0.18 -10.32
N LYS A 44 -7.14 -0.13 -9.04
CA LYS A 44 -8.30 0.35 -8.28
C LYS A 44 -8.28 1.86 -8.09
N ASP A 45 -7.13 2.42 -7.73
CA ASP A 45 -6.95 3.86 -7.61
C ASP A 45 -7.16 4.57 -8.95
N ASN A 46 -6.72 3.95 -10.05
CA ASN A 46 -6.97 4.48 -11.39
C ASN A 46 -8.45 4.46 -11.77
N GLU A 47 -9.12 3.32 -11.56
CA GLU A 47 -10.55 3.14 -11.85
C GLU A 47 -11.43 4.12 -11.05
N TYR A 48 -11.15 4.32 -9.77
CA TYR A 48 -12.04 5.06 -8.88
C TYR A 48 -11.67 6.52 -8.64
N PHE A 49 -10.39 6.87 -8.72
CA PHE A 49 -9.91 8.22 -8.41
C PHE A 49 -9.36 8.93 -9.64
N TYR A 50 -8.30 8.41 -10.24
CA TYR A 50 -7.60 9.15 -11.31
C TYR A 50 -8.42 9.29 -12.61
N ALA A 51 -9.19 8.28 -13.00
CA ALA A 51 -10.01 8.35 -14.22
C ALA A 51 -11.26 9.22 -14.08
N THR A 52 -11.73 9.46 -12.86
CA THR A 52 -13.01 10.11 -12.57
C THR A 52 -12.87 11.55 -12.12
N HIS A 53 -11.72 11.93 -11.53
CA HIS A 53 -11.49 13.27 -10.97
C HIS A 53 -10.66 14.14 -11.92
N LYS A 54 -10.91 15.46 -11.85
CA LYS A 54 -10.07 16.49 -12.47
C LYS A 54 -9.47 17.35 -11.37
N PHE A 55 -8.25 17.82 -11.59
CA PHE A 55 -7.49 18.62 -10.63
C PHE A 55 -7.12 19.95 -11.27
N TYR A 56 -7.27 21.04 -10.51
CA TYR A 56 -6.90 22.38 -10.97
C TYR A 56 -5.42 22.68 -10.76
N ASP A 57 -4.86 22.18 -9.65
CA ASP A 57 -3.45 22.28 -9.30
C ASP A 57 -3.03 21.10 -8.40
N PHE A 58 -1.75 21.06 -8.01
CA PHE A 58 -1.21 19.98 -7.19
C PHE A 58 -1.69 19.97 -5.74
N GLU A 59 -2.02 21.13 -5.17
CA GLU A 59 -2.52 21.21 -3.80
C GLU A 59 -3.98 20.73 -3.72
N ASP A 60 -4.77 21.05 -4.72
CA ASP A 60 -6.11 20.52 -4.90
C ASP A 60 -6.07 18.99 -5.08
N PHE A 61 -5.16 18.49 -5.91
CA PHE A 61 -4.91 17.04 -6.04
C PHE A 61 -4.64 16.39 -4.69
N LYS A 62 -3.70 16.91 -3.89
CA LYS A 62 -3.38 16.37 -2.56
C LYS A 62 -4.61 16.36 -1.64
N ARG A 63 -5.40 17.44 -1.66
CA ARG A 63 -6.61 17.56 -0.84
C ARG A 63 -7.67 16.54 -1.26
N GLN A 64 -7.92 16.39 -2.55
CA GLN A 64 -8.86 15.41 -3.09
C GLN A 64 -8.38 13.98 -2.77
N LEU A 65 -7.10 13.67 -2.97
CA LEU A 65 -6.50 12.37 -2.67
C LEU A 65 -6.61 12.03 -1.18
N LYS A 66 -6.37 13.00 -0.29
CA LYS A 66 -6.52 12.79 1.16
C LYS A 66 -7.96 12.44 1.53
N ARG A 67 -8.96 13.12 0.94
CA ARG A 67 -10.38 12.81 1.16
C ARG A 67 -10.74 11.42 0.63
N TRP A 68 -10.26 11.09 -0.57
CA TRP A 68 -10.47 9.78 -1.17
C TRP A 68 -9.88 8.65 -0.31
N ASN A 69 -8.63 8.78 0.12
CA ASN A 69 -7.97 7.79 0.99
C ASN A 69 -8.72 7.60 2.31
N TYR A 70 -9.22 8.68 2.92
CA TYR A 70 -10.04 8.59 4.12
C TYR A 70 -11.32 7.82 3.86
N GLN A 71 -12.03 8.10 2.77
CA GLN A 71 -13.26 7.38 2.42
C GLN A 71 -12.96 5.91 2.15
N TYR A 72 -12.00 5.60 1.29
CA TYR A 72 -11.62 4.25 0.92
C TYR A 72 -11.29 3.37 2.15
N ASN A 73 -10.51 3.90 3.09
CA ASN A 73 -10.15 3.19 4.32
C ASN A 73 -11.31 3.01 5.32
N ASN A 74 -12.40 3.76 5.15
CA ASN A 74 -13.61 3.69 5.96
C ASN A 74 -14.78 2.98 5.27
N ILE A 75 -14.59 2.44 4.07
CA ILE A 75 -15.61 1.61 3.41
C ILE A 75 -15.48 0.16 3.94
N PRO A 76 -16.56 -0.43 4.48
CA PRO A 76 -16.54 -1.82 4.92
C PRO A 76 -16.41 -2.76 3.72
N THR A 77 -15.59 -3.79 3.84
CA THR A 77 -15.36 -4.75 2.75
C THR A 77 -15.69 -6.18 3.16
N ARG A 78 -16.30 -6.95 2.26
CA ARG A 78 -16.66 -8.35 2.52
C ARG A 78 -15.47 -9.23 2.89
N SER A 79 -14.29 -8.96 2.33
CA SER A 79 -13.05 -9.69 2.65
C SER A 79 -12.58 -9.50 4.09
N LEU A 80 -13.04 -8.44 4.77
CA LEU A 80 -12.68 -8.10 6.15
C LEU A 80 -13.86 -8.34 7.10
N ASP A 81 -14.73 -9.30 6.80
CA ASP A 81 -15.94 -9.57 7.59
C ASP A 81 -16.80 -8.31 7.80
N TRP A 82 -16.96 -7.53 6.72
CA TRP A 82 -17.67 -6.25 6.73
C TRP A 82 -17.10 -5.18 7.67
N LYS A 83 -15.87 -5.35 8.15
CA LYS A 83 -15.10 -4.29 8.81
C LYS A 83 -14.43 -3.37 7.78
N THR A 84 -14.16 -2.15 8.22
CA THR A 84 -13.38 -1.19 7.43
C THR A 84 -11.88 -1.50 7.57
N PRO A 85 -11.06 -1.24 6.55
CA PRO A 85 -9.60 -1.34 6.66
C PRO A 85 -9.03 -0.58 7.86
N GLN A 86 -9.56 0.60 8.15
CA GLN A 86 -9.14 1.41 9.30
C GLN A 86 -9.44 0.73 10.64
N SER A 87 -10.61 0.09 10.78
CA SER A 87 -10.99 -0.64 11.99
C SER A 87 -10.06 -1.82 12.24
N VAL A 88 -9.82 -2.62 11.19
CA VAL A 88 -8.90 -3.77 11.21
C VAL A 88 -7.49 -3.34 11.62
N TYR A 89 -7.00 -2.22 11.08
CA TYR A 89 -5.70 -1.67 11.45
C TYR A 89 -5.66 -1.25 12.92
N ASN A 90 -6.69 -0.55 13.41
CA ASN A 90 -6.74 -0.11 14.81
C ASN A 90 -6.77 -1.30 15.78
N ASP A 91 -7.50 -2.35 15.44
CA ASP A 91 -7.55 -3.59 16.22
C ASP A 91 -6.19 -4.29 16.24
N TYR A 92 -5.50 -4.37 15.10
CA TYR A 92 -4.14 -4.91 15.03
C TYR A 92 -3.17 -4.11 15.93
N VAL A 93 -3.21 -2.78 15.88
CA VAL A 93 -2.36 -1.93 16.73
C VAL A 93 -2.68 -2.11 18.22
N LYS A 94 -3.95 -2.30 18.56
CA LYS A 94 -4.40 -2.37 19.95
C LYS A 94 -4.22 -3.75 20.59
N PHE A 95 -4.44 -4.81 19.83
CA PHE A 95 -4.52 -6.18 20.34
C PHE A 95 -3.43 -7.11 19.79
N GLY A 96 -2.69 -6.69 18.75
CA GLY A 96 -1.65 -7.50 18.11
C GLY A 96 -2.18 -8.68 17.29
N GLU A 97 -3.50 -8.83 17.18
CA GLU A 97 -4.13 -9.91 16.42
C GLU A 97 -4.05 -9.60 14.91
N VAL A 98 -3.32 -10.44 14.19
CA VAL A 98 -3.44 -10.49 12.73
C VAL A 98 -4.77 -11.17 12.46
N TYR A 99 -5.72 -10.46 11.85
CA TYR A 99 -6.92 -11.09 11.31
C TYR A 99 -6.49 -12.19 10.35
N GLU A 100 -6.49 -13.44 10.80
CA GLU A 100 -6.36 -14.59 9.93
C GLU A 100 -7.60 -14.58 9.06
N PHE A 101 -7.40 -14.27 7.77
CA PHE A 101 -8.45 -14.44 6.77
C PHE A 101 -8.82 -15.92 6.78
N ILE A 102 -9.95 -16.25 7.41
CA ILE A 102 -10.55 -17.59 7.33
C ILE A 102 -11.08 -17.75 5.90
N TYR A 103 -10.17 -17.94 4.94
CA TYR A 103 -10.46 -18.68 3.72
C TYR A 103 -10.35 -20.16 4.06
N ASN A 104 -11.23 -20.62 4.94
CA ASN A 104 -11.49 -22.03 5.18
C ASN A 104 -13.00 -22.23 5.23
N LYS A 105 -13.56 -22.40 4.02
CA LYS A 105 -14.66 -23.31 3.74
C LYS A 105 -14.59 -23.75 2.29
#